data_AF-A0A960NT63-F1
#
_entry.id   AF-A0A960NT63-F1
#
_cell.length_a   1.000
_cell.length_b   1.000
_cell.length_c   1.000
_cell.angle_alpha   90.00
_cell.angle_beta   90.00
_cell.angle_gamma   90.00
#
_symmetry.space_group_name_H-M   'P 1'
#
loop_
_entity.id
_entity.type
_entity.pdbx_description
1 polymer ?
#
loop_
_entity_poly.entity_id
_entity_poly.type
_entity_poly.pdbx_seq_one_letter_code
_entity_poly.pdbx_strand_id
1 'polypeptide(L)'
;MPTAPFHYQEMFELGSDDTEYRLLTQEHVSVSQFNGQDVLVVAPEALTLLASQAFHDINFFLRPAHLKQVAAILDDPEASDNDRMVALTMLRNADVSSAGVLPFCQDTGTAIVHGKKGNAVWSTGDEAALSRGVYDAYAENNLRYSQNAALTVWDEKNTNCNLPAQIE
;
A
#
# COMPACT_ATOMS: atom_id res chain seq x y z
N MET A 1 -30.73 -5.20 39.49
CA MET A 1 -29.71 -4.14 39.36
C MET A 1 -30.14 -3.22 38.22
N PRO A 2 -30.11 -1.89 38.39
CA PRO A 2 -30.45 -0.98 37.29
C PRO A 2 -29.42 -1.11 36.17
N THR A 3 -29.89 -1.07 34.92
CA THR A 3 -29.05 -1.10 33.72
C THR A 3 -28.17 0.16 33.69
N ALA A 4 -26.89 0.01 33.34
CA ALA A 4 -26.00 1.16 33.16
C ALA A 4 -26.50 2.08 32.03
N PRO A 5 -26.27 3.41 32.12
CA PRO A 5 -26.59 4.33 31.03
C PRO A 5 -25.75 4.00 29.79
N PHE A 6 -26.33 4.22 28.60
CA PHE A 6 -25.63 4.02 27.34
C PHE A 6 -24.45 4.98 27.19
N HIS A 7 -23.28 4.43 26.87
CA HIS A 7 -22.07 5.17 26.50
C HIS A 7 -21.45 4.47 25.29
N TYR A 8 -21.33 5.18 24.18
CA TYR A 8 -20.61 4.66 23.02
C TYR A 8 -19.11 4.72 23.27
N GLN A 9 -18.42 3.60 23.07
CA GLN A 9 -16.97 3.53 23.06
C GLN A 9 -16.57 2.87 21.74
N GLU A 10 -15.60 3.48 21.06
CA GLU A 10 -15.04 2.88 19.85
C GLU A 10 -14.34 1.57 20.20
N MET A 11 -14.41 0.60 19.29
CA MET A 11 -13.75 -0.70 19.49
C MET A 11 -12.22 -0.57 19.50
N PHE A 12 -11.69 0.40 18.76
CA PHE A 12 -10.26 0.62 18.57
C PHE A 12 -9.91 2.08 18.81
N GLU A 13 -9.12 2.35 19.85
CA GLU A 13 -8.60 3.69 20.15
C GLU A 13 -7.27 3.87 19.41
N LEU A 14 -7.24 4.76 18.41
CA LEU A 14 -6.07 4.98 17.57
C LEU A 14 -5.02 5.87 18.28
N GLY A 15 -3.73 5.53 18.12
CA GLY A 15 -2.61 6.33 18.60
C GLY A 15 -2.25 7.51 17.69
N SER A 16 -1.15 8.21 18.00
CA SER A 16 -0.60 9.25 17.13
C SER A 16 -0.09 8.67 15.81
N ASP A 17 -0.19 9.46 14.74
CA ASP A 17 0.43 9.15 13.47
C ASP A 17 1.79 9.85 13.38
N ASP A 18 2.85 9.03 13.38
CA ASP A 18 4.23 9.48 13.33
C ASP A 18 4.82 9.35 11.90
N THR A 19 3.96 9.08 10.91
CA THR A 19 4.35 8.84 9.52
C THR A 19 4.69 10.14 8.79
N GLU A 20 5.82 10.15 8.09
CA GLU A 20 6.17 11.25 7.18
C GLU A 20 5.54 11.05 5.80
N TYR A 21 4.91 12.09 5.26
CA TYR A 21 4.24 12.07 3.96
C TYR A 21 4.95 12.99 2.95
N ARG A 22 5.07 12.53 1.71
CA ARG A 22 5.42 13.41 0.58
C ARG A 22 4.17 13.77 -0.22
N LEU A 23 4.10 15.02 -0.66
CA LEU A 23 3.04 15.47 -1.56
C LEU A 23 3.26 14.91 -2.97
N LEU A 24 2.24 14.24 -3.53
CA LEU A 24 2.26 13.78 -4.93
C LEU A 24 1.80 14.88 -5.88
N THR A 25 0.65 15.48 -5.60
CA THR A 25 0.04 16.54 -6.41
C THR A 25 -0.99 17.31 -5.58
N GLN A 26 -1.34 18.51 -6.04
CA GLN A 26 -2.52 19.26 -5.56
C GLN A 26 -3.68 19.22 -6.56
N GLU A 27 -3.47 18.57 -7.71
CA GLU A 27 -4.50 18.38 -8.73
C GLU A 27 -5.53 17.33 -8.28
N HIS A 28 -6.65 17.24 -9.00
CA HIS A 28 -7.71 16.23 -8.82
C HIS A 28 -8.48 16.31 -7.49
N VAL A 29 -8.20 17.31 -6.65
CA VAL A 29 -8.94 17.58 -5.42
C VAL A 29 -9.50 19.00 -5.44
N SER A 30 -10.71 19.15 -4.91
CA SER A 30 -11.34 20.47 -4.75
C SER A 30 -12.31 20.47 -3.58
N VAL A 31 -12.66 21.65 -3.08
CA VAL A 31 -13.69 21.81 -2.06
C VAL A 31 -14.94 22.37 -2.71
N SER A 32 -16.07 21.69 -2.51
CA SER A 32 -17.39 22.13 -2.93
C SER A 32 -18.28 22.34 -1.72
N GLN A 33 -19.35 23.12 -1.89
CA GLN A 33 -20.32 23.40 -0.84
C GLN A 33 -21.61 22.64 -1.07
N PHE A 34 -22.07 21.89 -0.07
CA PHE A 34 -23.36 21.20 -0.10
C PHE A 34 -24.09 21.44 1.22
N ASN A 35 -25.29 22.03 1.15
CA ASN A 35 -26.09 22.39 2.33
C ASN A 35 -25.32 23.20 3.40
N GLY A 36 -24.41 24.07 2.96
CA GLY A 36 -23.60 24.90 3.86
C GLY A 36 -22.44 24.15 4.56
N GLN A 37 -22.12 22.93 4.10
CA GLN A 37 -20.96 22.16 4.56
C GLN A 37 -19.93 22.03 3.43
N ASP A 38 -18.66 22.12 3.79
CA ASP A 38 -17.56 21.80 2.90
C ASP A 38 -17.52 20.30 2.62
N VAL A 39 -17.36 19.96 1.35
CA VAL A 39 -17.21 18.61 0.84
C VAL A 39 -15.93 18.55 0.03
N LEU A 40 -15.06 17.59 0.35
CA LEU A 40 -13.88 17.30 -0.45
C LEU A 40 -14.30 16.45 -1.65
N VAL A 41 -14.18 16.99 -2.86
CA VAL A 41 -14.42 16.27 -4.10
C VAL A 41 -13.08 15.78 -4.64
N VAL A 42 -12.96 14.46 -4.77
CA VAL A 42 -11.77 13.75 -5.24
C VAL A 42 -12.08 13.10 -6.57
N ALA A 43 -11.36 13.50 -7.61
CA ALA A 43 -11.50 12.90 -8.93
C ALA A 43 -10.84 11.50 -8.96
N PRO A 44 -11.35 10.56 -9.79
CA PRO A 44 -10.82 9.20 -9.87
C PRO A 44 -9.31 9.15 -10.18
N GLU A 45 -8.81 10.10 -10.97
CA GLU A 45 -7.40 10.23 -11.34
C GLU A 45 -6.47 10.38 -10.12
N ALA A 46 -6.96 11.01 -9.03
CA ALA A 46 -6.22 11.09 -7.78
C ALA A 46 -5.94 9.70 -7.20
N LEU A 47 -6.94 8.82 -7.23
CA LEU A 47 -6.85 7.46 -6.70
C LEU A 47 -5.96 6.58 -7.57
N THR A 48 -6.07 6.71 -8.90
CA THR A 48 -5.20 6.04 -9.87
C THR A 48 -3.73 6.42 -9.65
N LEU A 49 -3.44 7.73 -9.58
CA LEU A 49 -2.09 8.25 -9.33
C LEU A 49 -1.53 7.75 -7.99
N LEU A 50 -2.33 7.85 -6.93
CA LEU A 50 -1.93 7.42 -5.60
C LEU A 50 -1.60 5.92 -5.56
N ALA A 51 -2.48 5.08 -6.12
CA ALA A 51 -2.27 3.64 -6.16
C ALA A 51 -1.05 3.28 -7.01
N SER A 52 -0.91 3.84 -8.21
CA SER A 52 0.25 3.57 -9.08
C SER A 52 1.56 3.91 -8.38
N GLN A 53 1.64 5.09 -7.77
CA GLN A 53 2.83 5.52 -7.04
C GLN A 53 3.11 4.65 -5.81
N ALA A 54 2.08 4.27 -5.04
CA ALA A 54 2.24 3.45 -3.85
C ALA A 54 2.73 2.03 -4.20
N PHE A 55 2.16 1.41 -5.23
CA PHE A 55 2.56 0.08 -5.68
C PHE A 55 3.92 0.07 -6.38
N HIS A 56 4.33 1.17 -7.00
CA HIS A 56 5.74 1.35 -7.36
C HIS A 56 6.61 1.38 -6.09
N ASP A 57 6.40 2.36 -5.20
CA ASP A 57 7.33 2.63 -4.09
C ASP A 57 7.49 1.45 -3.14
N ILE A 58 6.41 0.72 -2.84
CA ILE A 58 6.46 -0.44 -1.92
C ILE A 58 7.27 -1.62 -2.47
N ASN A 59 7.45 -1.71 -3.79
CA ASN A 59 8.24 -2.78 -4.42
C ASN A 59 9.74 -2.46 -4.49
N PHE A 60 10.12 -1.18 -4.39
CA PHE A 60 11.51 -0.73 -4.54
C PHE A 60 12.14 -0.18 -3.25
N PHE A 61 11.33 0.34 -2.32
CA PHE A 61 11.79 0.98 -1.09
C PHE A 61 11.24 0.29 0.16
N LEU A 62 12.00 0.39 1.25
CA LEU A 62 11.63 -0.12 2.56
C LEU A 62 11.53 1.03 3.57
N ARG A 63 10.71 0.84 4.61
CA ARG A 63 10.62 1.80 5.71
C ARG A 63 11.98 1.92 6.41
N PRO A 64 12.44 3.15 6.74
CA PRO A 64 13.69 3.35 7.47
C PRO A 64 13.75 2.60 8.80
N ALA A 65 12.62 2.47 9.50
CA ALA A 65 12.53 1.71 10.75
C ALA A 65 12.89 0.23 10.57
N HIS A 66 12.42 -0.40 9.49
CA HIS A 66 12.76 -1.79 9.19
C HIS A 66 14.24 -1.93 8.82
N LEU A 67 14.77 -1.05 7.97
CA LEU A 67 16.19 -1.05 7.61
C LEU A 67 17.10 -0.90 8.82
N LYS A 68 16.75 -0.02 9.77
CA LYS A 68 17.49 0.14 11.04
C LYS A 68 17.48 -1.13 11.89
N GLN A 69 16.35 -1.84 11.95
CA GLN A 69 16.26 -3.12 12.67
C GLN A 69 17.15 -4.19 12.02
N VAL A 70 17.14 -4.31 10.69
CA VAL A 70 18.01 -5.25 9.97
C VAL A 70 19.48 -4.87 10.14
N ALA A 71 19.82 -3.59 10.08
CA ALA A 71 21.19 -3.11 10.29
C ALA A 71 21.72 -3.38 11.71
N ALA A 72 20.87 -3.26 12.74
CA ALA A 72 21.26 -3.52 14.12
C ALA A 72 21.78 -4.96 14.34
N ILE A 73 21.33 -5.92 13.53
CA ILE A 73 21.83 -7.32 13.56
C ILE A 73 23.33 -7.39 13.28
N LEU A 74 23.89 -6.44 12.54
CA LEU A 74 25.33 -6.42 12.21
C LEU A 74 26.21 -6.07 13.40
N ASP A 75 25.68 -5.34 14.39
CA ASP A 75 26.39 -4.88 15.57
C ASP A 75 26.05 -5.68 16.84
N ASP A 76 24.98 -6.47 16.82
CA ASP A 76 24.50 -7.24 17.98
C ASP A 76 25.49 -8.36 18.35
N PRO A 77 26.16 -8.35 19.52
CA PRO A 77 27.15 -9.37 19.89
C PRO A 77 26.56 -10.78 20.04
N GLU A 78 25.25 -10.93 20.19
CA GLU A 78 24.56 -12.23 20.31
C GLU A 78 24.16 -12.82 18.95
N ALA A 79 24.21 -12.04 17.88
CA ALA A 79 23.86 -12.51 16.54
C ALA A 79 24.90 -13.48 15.98
N SER A 80 24.43 -14.58 15.37
CA SER A 80 25.29 -15.55 14.73
C SER A 80 25.89 -15.00 13.43
N ASP A 81 26.96 -15.63 12.94
CA ASP A 81 27.54 -15.29 11.63
C ASP A 81 26.51 -15.40 10.49
N ASN A 82 25.60 -16.37 10.58
CA ASN A 82 24.53 -16.54 9.61
C ASN A 82 23.53 -15.37 9.65
N ASP A 83 23.15 -14.91 10.84
CA ASP A 83 22.24 -13.77 10.97
C ASP A 83 22.84 -12.52 10.34
N ARG A 84 24.13 -12.25 10.61
CA ARG A 84 24.84 -11.11 10.02
C ARG A 84 24.97 -11.24 8.50
N MET A 85 25.27 -12.43 8.00
CA MET A 85 25.37 -12.68 6.56
C MET A 85 24.02 -12.44 5.87
N VAL A 86 22.92 -12.91 6.46
CA VAL A 86 21.56 -12.70 5.93
C VAL A 86 21.19 -11.23 5.99
N ALA A 87 21.42 -10.54 7.11
CA ALA A 87 21.14 -9.12 7.26
C ALA A 87 21.89 -8.29 6.22
N LEU A 88 23.20 -8.53 6.03
CA LEU A 88 23.99 -7.85 5.01
C LEU A 88 23.47 -8.12 3.60
N THR A 89 23.03 -9.35 3.32
CA THR A 89 22.45 -9.71 2.02
C THR A 89 21.13 -8.96 1.77
N MET A 90 20.25 -8.87 2.77
CA MET A 90 18.99 -8.11 2.66
C MET A 90 19.24 -6.61 2.46
N LEU A 91 20.20 -6.03 3.18
CA LEU A 91 20.55 -4.60 3.03
C LEU A 91 21.13 -4.29 1.66
N ARG A 92 21.99 -5.16 1.12
CA ARG A 92 22.49 -5.03 -0.27
C ARG A 92 21.38 -5.16 -1.30
N ASN A 93 20.43 -6.07 -1.07
CA ASN A 93 19.26 -6.20 -1.94
C ASN A 93 18.39 -4.95 -1.92
N ALA A 94 18.20 -4.33 -0.75
CA ALA A 94 17.48 -3.06 -0.61
C ALA A 94 18.18 -1.90 -1.33
N ASP A 95 19.52 -1.84 -1.25
CA ASP A 95 20.31 -0.85 -1.98
C ASP A 95 20.12 -1.01 -3.51
N VAL A 96 20.20 -2.23 -4.02
CA VAL A 96 19.97 -2.53 -5.45
C VAL A 96 18.53 -2.19 -5.87
N SER A 97 17.53 -2.56 -5.06
CA SER A 97 16.12 -2.29 -5.42
C SER A 97 15.80 -0.80 -5.42
N SER A 98 16.48 -0.01 -4.59
CA SER A 98 16.25 1.44 -4.50
C SER A 98 16.57 2.20 -5.80
N ALA A 99 17.30 1.58 -6.74
CA ALA A 99 17.54 2.13 -8.07
C ALA A 99 16.28 2.13 -8.98
N GLY A 100 15.18 1.49 -8.56
CA GLY A 100 13.90 1.50 -9.28
C GLY A 100 13.85 0.59 -10.51
N VAL A 101 14.84 -0.31 -10.69
CA VAL A 101 14.90 -1.21 -11.86
C VAL A 101 14.47 -2.63 -11.50
N LEU A 102 15.01 -3.20 -10.43
CA LEU A 102 14.68 -4.56 -9.96
C LEU A 102 13.90 -4.46 -8.66
N PRO A 103 12.74 -5.12 -8.53
CA PRO A 103 11.98 -5.10 -7.28
C PRO A 103 12.76 -5.82 -6.17
N PHE A 104 12.50 -5.44 -4.92
CA PHE A 104 13.14 -6.04 -3.75
C PHE A 104 12.90 -7.56 -3.67
N CYS A 105 11.75 -8.05 -4.14
CA CYS A 105 11.42 -9.47 -4.17
C CYS A 105 10.92 -9.88 -5.55
N GLN A 106 11.22 -11.10 -5.99
CA GLN A 106 10.64 -11.68 -7.21
C GLN A 106 9.12 -11.88 -7.08
N ASP A 107 8.65 -12.10 -5.86
CA ASP A 107 7.22 -12.10 -5.56
C ASP A 107 6.79 -10.69 -5.17
N THR A 108 6.29 -9.97 -6.16
CA THR A 108 5.77 -8.61 -5.99
C THR A 108 4.36 -8.60 -5.37
N GLY A 109 3.89 -9.74 -4.89
CA GLY A 109 2.74 -9.86 -4.00
C GLY A 109 1.37 -9.64 -4.64
N THR A 110 0.35 -9.73 -3.79
CA THR A 110 -1.04 -9.38 -4.11
C THR A 110 -1.27 -7.92 -3.74
N ALA A 111 -1.89 -7.15 -4.64
CA ALA A 111 -2.25 -5.78 -4.37
C ALA A 111 -3.42 -5.73 -3.37
N ILE A 112 -3.19 -5.11 -2.20
CA ILE A 112 -4.20 -4.93 -1.15
C ILE A 112 -4.32 -3.43 -0.86
N VAL A 113 -5.54 -2.91 -0.91
CA VAL A 113 -5.88 -1.52 -0.59
C VAL A 113 -6.89 -1.53 0.55
N HIS A 114 -6.55 -0.82 1.63
CA HIS A 114 -7.47 -0.53 2.72
C HIS A 114 -7.78 0.96 2.73
N GLY A 115 -8.97 1.33 2.28
CA GLY A 115 -9.46 2.69 2.15
C GLY A 115 -10.42 3.07 3.28
N LYS A 116 -10.22 4.26 3.86
CA LYS A 116 -11.18 4.86 4.80
C LYS A 116 -11.73 6.14 4.20
N LYS A 117 -12.92 6.06 3.60
CA LYS A 117 -13.59 7.22 3.02
C LYS A 117 -14.47 7.93 4.04
N GLY A 118 -14.12 9.17 4.36
CA GLY A 118 -14.92 10.00 5.26
C GLY A 118 -16.26 10.42 4.65
N ASN A 119 -17.26 10.69 5.49
CA ASN A 119 -18.63 11.04 5.05
C ASN A 119 -18.69 12.31 4.17
N ALA A 120 -17.75 13.24 4.35
CA ALA A 120 -17.64 14.49 3.57
C ALA A 120 -16.63 14.40 2.42
N VAL A 121 -16.19 13.19 2.05
CA VAL A 121 -15.31 12.93 0.90
C VAL A 121 -16.12 12.28 -0.21
N TRP A 122 -16.25 12.96 -1.33
CA TRP A 122 -17.03 12.51 -2.48
C TRP A 122 -16.10 12.13 -3.63
N SER A 123 -16.25 10.89 -4.08
CA SER A 123 -15.54 10.27 -5.19
C SER A 123 -16.45 9.22 -5.82
N THR A 124 -16.20 8.86 -7.08
CA THR A 124 -16.97 7.86 -7.82
C THR A 124 -16.05 6.89 -8.55
N GLY A 125 -16.39 5.61 -8.58
CA GLY A 125 -15.60 4.60 -9.29
C GLY A 125 -14.29 4.23 -8.58
N ASP A 126 -14.24 4.36 -7.26
CA ASP A 126 -13.03 4.22 -6.44
C ASP A 126 -12.28 2.91 -6.71
N GLU A 127 -12.96 1.76 -6.65
CA GLU A 127 -12.35 0.44 -6.91
C GLU A 127 -11.73 0.32 -8.30
N ALA A 128 -12.41 0.87 -9.32
CA ALA A 128 -11.93 0.84 -10.69
C ALA A 128 -10.70 1.74 -10.87
N ALA A 129 -10.69 2.91 -10.24
CA ALA A 129 -9.55 3.84 -10.27
C ALA A 129 -8.34 3.27 -9.51
N LEU A 130 -8.56 2.70 -8.32
CA LEU A 130 -7.51 2.02 -7.55
C LEU A 130 -6.94 0.82 -8.32
N SER A 131 -7.80 -0.02 -8.89
CA SER A 131 -7.39 -1.15 -9.73
C SER A 131 -6.63 -0.69 -10.98
N ARG A 132 -6.99 0.46 -11.55
CA ARG A 132 -6.27 1.05 -12.67
C ARG A 132 -4.85 1.47 -12.26
N GLY A 133 -4.68 2.10 -11.10
CA GLY A 133 -3.36 2.46 -10.59
C GLY A 133 -2.50 1.23 -10.29
N VAL A 134 -3.07 0.17 -9.73
CA VAL A 134 -2.40 -1.13 -9.58
C VAL A 134 -1.96 -1.65 -10.95
N TYR A 135 -2.87 -1.71 -11.92
CA TYR A 135 -2.54 -2.18 -13.28
C TYR A 135 -1.37 -1.40 -13.88
N ASP A 136 -1.40 -0.07 -13.81
CA ASP A 136 -0.35 0.79 -14.36
C ASP A 136 1.00 0.50 -13.69
N ALA A 137 1.04 0.41 -12.35
CA ALA A 137 2.28 0.07 -11.63
C ALA A 137 2.86 -1.28 -12.05
N TYR A 138 2.04 -2.32 -12.23
CA TYR A 138 2.51 -3.64 -12.63
C TYR A 138 2.87 -3.71 -14.12
N ALA A 139 2.22 -2.92 -14.99
CA ALA A 139 2.46 -2.92 -16.43
C ALA A 139 3.69 -2.08 -16.83
N GLU A 140 3.96 -0.98 -16.11
CA GLU A 140 5.02 -0.03 -16.44
C GLU A 140 6.36 -0.35 -15.78
N ASN A 141 6.37 -1.25 -14.80
CA ASN A 141 7.57 -1.62 -14.04
C ASN A 141 7.90 -3.11 -14.17
N ASN A 142 9.12 -3.49 -13.78
CA ASN A 142 9.60 -4.89 -13.84
C ASN A 142 9.03 -5.74 -12.70
N LEU A 143 7.70 -5.77 -12.55
CA LEU A 143 6.98 -6.51 -11.51
C LEU A 143 6.40 -7.83 -12.06
N ARG A 144 5.92 -8.70 -11.18
CA ARG A 144 5.43 -10.04 -11.53
C ARG A 144 3.90 -10.12 -11.46
N TYR A 145 3.29 -10.70 -12.49
CA TYR A 145 1.88 -11.06 -12.50
C TYR A 145 1.65 -12.40 -11.79
N SER A 146 1.14 -12.36 -10.58
CA SER A 146 1.07 -13.51 -9.67
C SER A 146 -0.36 -14.02 -9.43
N GLN A 147 -1.37 -13.34 -9.98
CA GLN A 147 -2.78 -13.72 -9.76
C GLN A 147 -3.28 -14.71 -10.80
N ASN A 148 -3.88 -15.80 -10.32
CA ASN A 148 -4.57 -16.79 -11.12
C ASN A 148 -6.08 -16.66 -10.94
N ALA A 149 -6.80 -16.50 -12.04
CA ALA A 149 -8.25 -16.55 -12.06
C ALA A 149 -8.72 -17.99 -12.30
N ALA A 150 -9.60 -18.49 -11.43
CA ALA A 150 -10.28 -19.77 -11.60
C ALA A 150 -11.32 -19.67 -12.72
N LEU A 151 -11.21 -20.54 -13.73
CA LEU A 151 -12.18 -20.69 -14.82
C LEU A 151 -13.18 -21.81 -14.50
N THR A 152 -12.69 -22.87 -13.87
CA THR A 152 -13.46 -23.97 -13.30
C THR A 152 -12.89 -24.32 -11.92
N VAL A 153 -13.35 -25.40 -11.29
CA VAL A 153 -12.77 -25.90 -10.04
C VAL A 153 -11.31 -26.38 -10.23
N TRP A 154 -10.91 -26.71 -11.47
CA TRP A 154 -9.60 -27.31 -11.77
C TRP A 154 -8.75 -26.45 -12.71
N ASP A 155 -9.39 -25.66 -13.56
CA ASP A 155 -8.72 -24.86 -14.58
C ASP A 155 -8.52 -23.43 -14.07
N GLU A 156 -7.28 -22.96 -14.15
CA GLU A 156 -6.89 -21.61 -13.80
C GLU A 156 -6.11 -20.96 -14.95
N LYS A 157 -6.15 -19.63 -14.99
CA LYS A 157 -5.34 -18.84 -15.91
C LYS A 157 -4.78 -17.61 -15.20
N ASN A 158 -3.49 -17.35 -15.39
CA ASN A 158 -2.90 -16.10 -14.93
C ASN A 158 -3.59 -14.90 -15.61
N THR A 159 -3.88 -13.86 -14.85
CA THR A 159 -4.56 -12.66 -15.37
C THR A 159 -3.66 -11.80 -16.23
N ASN A 160 -2.34 -12.03 -16.20
CA ASN A 160 -1.28 -11.31 -16.90
C ASN A 160 -1.24 -9.81 -16.58
N CYS A 161 -1.76 -9.42 -15.42
CA CYS A 161 -1.73 -8.04 -14.95
C CYS A 161 -1.75 -7.88 -13.43
N ASN A 162 -1.57 -8.98 -12.69
CA ASN A 162 -1.63 -9.04 -11.22
C ASN A 162 -2.96 -8.56 -10.57
N LEU A 163 -4.04 -8.44 -11.36
CA LEU A 163 -5.39 -8.19 -10.85
C LEU A 163 -6.16 -9.51 -10.67
N PRO A 164 -7.24 -9.55 -9.85
CA PRO A 164 -7.80 -8.44 -9.08
C PRO A 164 -6.93 -8.03 -7.88
N ALA A 165 -7.04 -6.76 -7.49
CA ALA A 165 -6.60 -6.29 -6.17
C ALA A 165 -7.69 -6.58 -5.13
N GLN A 166 -7.29 -6.79 -3.88
CA GLN A 166 -8.21 -6.77 -2.74
C GLN A 166 -8.40 -5.32 -2.32
N ILE A 167 -9.64 -4.82 -2.38
CA ILE A 167 -9.97 -3.43 -2.04
C ILE A 167 -11.06 -3.44 -0.98
N GLU A 168 -10.78 -2.84 0.18
CA GLU A 168 -11.65 -2.80 1.37
C GLU A 168 -11.82 -1.38 1.89
#